data_AF-A0A0V1PSS1-F1
#
_entry.id   AF-A0A0V1PSS1-F1
#
_cell.length_a   1.000
_cell.length_b   1.000
_cell.length_c   1.000
_cell.angle_alpha   90.00
_cell.angle_beta   90.00
_cell.angle_gamma   90.00
#
_symmetry.space_group_name_H-M   'P 1'
#
loop_
_entity.id
_entity.type
_entity.pdbx_description
1 polymer ?
#
loop_
_entity_poly.entity_id
_entity_poly.type
_entity_poly.pdbx_seq_one_letter_code
_entity_poly.pdbx_strand_id
1 'polypeptide(L)'
;MAYLARYTNDMLKDKENEKSFKNLTLPRINFFTWFKLWRIPSIRVLINLAKCDENWELENTLSKIVFGKILKSKVPEWIVLFPEVNIWTEEDSSLQKIQSEKFYLPTLQNILYPRFSAFYNVVSTLNSKEYSKFNQLYDVSVLYESKTTGTMTLTNKQPASESIAISPLQKSLNSEMNLVSPSLLDIFSSENPITVHIHVKSKRLLRVPTKRSKIEKWLENTWVEKDKFLEQWKAEISKPTVSVYNCKTSQNSIPPIKTGVEK
;
A
#
# COMPACT_ATOMS: atom_id res chain seq x y z
N MET A 1 2.26 -13.74 3.26
CA MET A 1 2.15 -15.03 2.55
C MET A 1 2.72 -16.19 3.35
N ALA A 2 3.99 -16.17 3.77
CA ALA A 2 4.58 -17.23 4.59
C ALA A 2 3.89 -17.41 5.95
N TYR A 3 3.47 -16.33 6.61
CA TYR A 3 2.70 -16.40 7.86
C TYR A 3 1.31 -17.02 7.66
N LEU A 4 0.59 -16.69 6.58
CA LEU A 4 -0.71 -17.31 6.29
C LEU A 4 -0.55 -18.79 5.93
N ALA A 5 0.49 -19.15 5.16
CA ALA A 5 0.81 -20.54 4.86
C ALA A 5 1.21 -21.35 6.12
N ARG A 6 1.90 -20.71 7.05
CA ARG A 6 2.28 -21.29 8.35
C ARG A 6 1.09 -21.38 9.31
N TYR A 7 0.25 -20.35 9.37
CA TYR A 7 -0.99 -20.32 10.14
C TYR A 7 -1.99 -21.39 9.65
N THR A 8 -2.11 -21.56 8.33
CA THR A 8 -2.88 -22.66 7.77
C THR A 8 -2.28 -24.02 8.13
N ASN A 9 -0.95 -24.17 8.14
CA ASN A 9 -0.32 -25.43 8.54
C ASN A 9 -0.52 -25.76 10.03
N ASP A 10 -0.50 -24.77 10.93
CA ASP A 10 -0.76 -24.98 12.37
C ASP A 10 -2.24 -25.30 12.64
N MET A 11 -3.18 -24.68 11.91
CA MET A 11 -4.63 -24.94 12.02
C MET A 11 -5.08 -26.25 11.36
N LEU A 12 -4.30 -26.78 10.40
CA LEU A 12 -4.56 -28.08 9.76
C LEU A 12 -4.25 -29.28 10.68
N LYS A 13 -3.64 -29.06 11.85
CA LYS A 13 -3.52 -30.09 12.90
C LYS A 13 -4.84 -30.36 13.63
N ASP A 14 -5.79 -29.43 13.58
CA ASP A 14 -7.11 -29.59 14.20
C ASP A 14 -8.09 -30.24 13.21
N LYS A 15 -8.37 -31.53 13.43
CA LYS A 15 -9.21 -32.39 12.56
C LYS A 15 -10.63 -31.88 12.33
N GLU A 16 -11.14 -30.95 13.14
CA GLU A 16 -12.46 -30.33 12.95
C GLU A 16 -12.45 -29.19 11.91
N ASN A 17 -11.35 -28.43 11.79
CA ASN A 17 -11.22 -27.32 10.84
C ASN A 17 -10.94 -27.79 9.40
N GLU A 18 -10.40 -28.99 9.23
CA GLU A 18 -10.07 -29.57 7.93
C GLU A 18 -11.30 -29.72 7.01
N LYS A 19 -12.51 -29.87 7.57
CA LYS A 19 -13.77 -29.94 6.80
C LYS A 19 -14.25 -28.57 6.30
N SER A 20 -13.94 -27.49 7.03
CA SER A 20 -14.37 -26.12 6.67
C SER A 20 -13.54 -25.53 5.52
N PHE A 21 -12.23 -25.85 5.48
CA PHE A 21 -11.32 -25.32 4.46
C PHE A 21 -11.30 -26.09 3.13
N LYS A 22 -11.88 -27.30 3.06
CA LYS A 22 -11.99 -28.06 1.79
C LYS A 22 -12.82 -27.36 0.71
N ASN A 23 -13.66 -26.39 1.09
CA ASN A 23 -14.49 -25.60 0.18
C ASN A 23 -13.98 -24.17 -0.08
N LEU A 24 -12.82 -23.78 0.47
CA LEU A 24 -12.26 -22.44 0.28
C LEU A 24 -11.42 -22.39 -1.00
N THR A 25 -12.01 -21.87 -2.08
CA THR A 25 -11.27 -21.57 -3.31
C THR A 25 -10.40 -20.33 -3.09
N LEU A 26 -9.09 -20.51 -3.00
CA LEU A 26 -8.16 -19.40 -2.85
C LEU A 26 -8.13 -18.54 -4.12
N PRO A 27 -8.20 -17.21 -4.00
CA PRO A 27 -8.09 -16.34 -5.15
C PRO A 27 -6.68 -16.37 -5.75
N ARG A 28 -6.59 -16.41 -7.07
CA ARG A 28 -5.31 -16.33 -7.79
C ARG A 28 -4.93 -14.87 -8.00
N ILE A 29 -3.77 -14.48 -7.50
CA ILE A 29 -3.24 -13.12 -7.68
C ILE A 29 -2.41 -13.05 -8.96
N ASN A 30 -2.76 -12.12 -9.83
CA ASN A 30 -2.07 -11.83 -11.07
C ASN A 30 -1.52 -10.42 -11.03
N PHE A 31 -0.20 -10.31 -10.92
CA PHE A 31 0.47 -9.05 -11.21
C PHE A 31 0.43 -8.83 -12.72
N PHE A 32 -0.09 -7.69 -13.15
CA PHE A 32 0.03 -7.23 -14.52
C PHE A 32 1.25 -6.32 -14.59
N THR A 33 2.37 -6.93 -14.95
CA THR A 33 3.64 -6.26 -15.16
C THR A 33 4.01 -6.33 -16.63
N TRP A 34 4.85 -5.40 -17.05
CA TRP A 34 5.45 -5.39 -18.37
C TRP A 34 6.16 -6.70 -18.72
N PHE A 35 6.72 -7.39 -17.74
CA PHE A 35 7.38 -8.68 -17.95
C PHE A 35 6.44 -9.78 -18.50
N LYS A 36 5.13 -9.75 -18.21
CA LYS A 36 4.19 -10.71 -18.81
C LYS A 36 4.03 -10.53 -20.32
N LEU A 37 4.32 -9.33 -20.84
CA LEU A 37 4.18 -9.00 -22.25
C LEU A 37 5.33 -9.58 -23.09
N TRP A 38 6.50 -9.86 -22.47
CA TRP A 38 7.60 -10.60 -23.12
C TRP A 38 7.20 -12.00 -23.60
N ARG A 39 6.17 -12.62 -23.02
CA ARG A 39 5.71 -13.97 -23.39
C ARG A 39 4.85 -13.98 -24.66
N ILE A 40 4.66 -12.83 -25.32
CA ILE A 40 3.84 -12.69 -26.52
C ILE A 40 4.77 -12.67 -27.75
N PRO A 41 4.61 -13.60 -28.71
CA PRO A 41 5.53 -13.76 -29.85
C PRO A 41 5.25 -12.76 -30.98
N SER A 42 4.89 -11.51 -30.66
CA SER A 42 4.67 -10.47 -31.68
C SER A 42 5.93 -9.64 -31.84
N ILE A 43 6.55 -9.70 -33.02
CA ILE A 43 7.75 -8.91 -33.36
C ILE A 43 7.51 -7.41 -33.15
N ARG A 44 6.27 -6.95 -33.37
CA ARG A 44 5.84 -5.56 -33.15
C ARG A 44 5.87 -5.20 -31.66
N VAL A 45 5.46 -6.11 -30.78
CA VAL A 45 5.53 -5.94 -29.33
C VAL A 45 7.00 -5.92 -28.88
N LEU A 46 7.84 -6.81 -29.40
CA LEU A 46 9.28 -6.83 -29.11
C LEU A 46 10.00 -5.53 -29.52
N ILE A 47 9.69 -4.96 -30.69
CA ILE A 47 10.30 -3.71 -31.15
C ILE A 47 9.89 -2.51 -30.28
N ASN A 48 8.61 -2.38 -29.93
CA ASN A 48 8.14 -1.30 -29.08
C ASN A 48 8.69 -1.41 -27.65
N LEU A 49 8.81 -2.64 -27.17
CA LEU A 49 9.40 -2.96 -25.88
C LEU A 49 10.91 -2.67 -25.84
N ALA A 50 11.64 -2.97 -26.91
CA ALA A 50 13.06 -2.63 -27.04
C ALA A 50 13.30 -1.11 -27.10
N LYS A 51 12.30 -0.36 -27.58
CA LYS A 51 12.33 1.12 -27.55
C LYS A 51 12.01 1.69 -26.16
N CYS A 52 11.72 0.85 -25.17
CA CYS A 52 11.24 1.26 -23.85
C CYS A 52 10.11 2.30 -23.95
N ASP A 53 9.24 2.19 -24.97
CA ASP A 53 8.17 3.15 -25.17
C ASP A 53 7.10 2.91 -24.12
N GLU A 54 7.22 3.60 -22.98
CA GLU A 54 6.38 3.41 -21.80
C GLU A 54 4.90 3.75 -22.03
N ASN A 55 4.59 4.44 -23.14
CA ASN A 55 3.25 4.85 -23.51
C ASN A 55 2.56 3.88 -24.47
N TRP A 56 3.18 2.77 -24.85
CA TRP A 56 2.56 1.81 -25.75
C TRP A 56 1.27 1.22 -25.20
N GLU A 57 0.33 0.93 -26.11
CA GLU A 57 -0.97 0.39 -25.79
C GLU A 57 -1.15 -1.00 -26.37
N LEU A 58 -1.89 -1.84 -25.63
CA LEU A 58 -2.14 -3.20 -26.08
C LEU A 58 -3.34 -3.18 -27.03
N GLU A 59 -3.11 -3.62 -28.27
CA GLU A 59 -4.18 -3.76 -29.26
C GLU A 59 -5.34 -4.61 -28.69
N ASN A 60 -6.59 -4.26 -29.01
CA ASN A 60 -7.78 -4.94 -28.48
C ASN A 60 -7.76 -6.47 -28.66
N THR A 61 -7.18 -6.96 -29.76
CA THR A 61 -6.98 -8.38 -30.06
C THR A 61 -6.02 -9.04 -29.07
N LEU A 62 -4.87 -8.40 -28.81
CA LEU A 62 -3.86 -8.84 -27.84
C LEU A 62 -4.38 -8.76 -26.41
N SER A 63 -5.14 -7.73 -26.05
CA SER A 63 -5.78 -7.60 -24.74
C SER A 63 -6.70 -8.79 -24.45
N LYS A 64 -7.50 -9.22 -25.42
CA LYS A 64 -8.33 -10.43 -25.29
C LYS A 64 -7.51 -11.71 -25.11
N ILE A 65 -6.33 -11.81 -25.72
CA ILE A 65 -5.44 -12.97 -25.56
C ILE A 65 -4.82 -12.98 -24.16
N VAL A 66 -4.28 -11.84 -23.73
CA VAL A 66 -3.61 -11.67 -22.43
C VAL A 66 -4.58 -11.91 -21.28
N PHE A 67 -5.75 -11.27 -21.32
CA PHE A 67 -6.75 -11.40 -20.27
C PHE A 67 -7.68 -12.61 -20.46
N GLY A 68 -7.71 -13.23 -21.64
CA GLY A 68 -8.64 -14.32 -21.95
C GLY A 68 -8.58 -15.50 -21.00
N LYS A 69 -7.37 -15.88 -20.54
CA LYS A 69 -7.20 -16.92 -19.52
C LYS A 69 -7.81 -16.52 -18.16
N ILE A 70 -7.64 -15.26 -17.77
CA ILE A 70 -8.13 -14.72 -16.50
C ILE A 70 -9.66 -14.61 -16.55
N LEU A 71 -10.19 -14.10 -17.66
CA LEU A 71 -11.63 -13.89 -17.87
C LEU A 71 -12.42 -15.21 -17.93
N LYS A 72 -11.85 -16.25 -18.54
CA LYS A 72 -12.44 -17.61 -18.62
C LYS A 72 -12.28 -18.43 -17.34
N SER A 73 -11.45 -17.99 -16.40
CA SER A 73 -11.14 -18.73 -15.18
C SER A 73 -12.38 -18.95 -14.31
N LYS A 74 -12.51 -20.14 -13.73
CA LYS A 74 -13.60 -20.47 -12.79
C LYS A 74 -13.27 -20.05 -11.35
N VAL A 75 -12.00 -19.77 -11.06
CA VAL A 75 -11.55 -19.32 -9.74
C VAL A 75 -11.59 -17.79 -9.65
N PRO A 76 -11.78 -17.21 -8.45
CA PRO A 76 -11.67 -15.78 -8.27
C PRO A 76 -10.23 -15.33 -8.59
N GLU A 77 -10.06 -14.31 -9.42
CA GLU A 77 -8.75 -13.78 -9.78
C GLU A 77 -8.64 -12.31 -9.41
N TRP A 78 -7.46 -11.93 -8.91
CA TRP A 78 -7.12 -10.55 -8.58
C TRP A 78 -6.11 -10.06 -9.60
N ILE A 79 -6.32 -8.85 -10.12
CA ILE A 79 -5.36 -8.19 -11.00
C ILE A 79 -4.75 -7.03 -10.23
N VAL A 80 -3.44 -7.07 -10.02
CA VAL A 80 -2.69 -6.03 -9.33
C VAL A 80 -1.96 -5.17 -10.36
N LEU A 81 -2.12 -3.85 -10.21
CA LEU A 81 -1.56 -2.82 -11.07
C LEU A 81 -0.72 -1.86 -10.26
N PHE A 82 0.31 -1.30 -10.89
CA PHE A 82 1.16 -0.25 -10.32
C PHE A 82 1.21 0.92 -11.31
N PRO A 83 0.24 1.85 -11.26
CA PRO A 83 0.20 2.96 -12.21
C PRO A 83 1.39 3.90 -12.08
N GLU A 84 1.97 4.07 -10.90
CA GLU A 84 3.15 4.93 -10.68
C GLU A 84 4.46 4.31 -11.20
N VAL A 85 4.49 2.98 -11.33
CA VAL A 85 5.62 2.14 -11.81
C VAL A 85 6.90 2.21 -10.98
N ASN A 86 7.33 3.40 -10.54
CA ASN A 86 8.55 3.61 -9.77
C ASN A 86 8.28 3.83 -8.28
N ILE A 87 9.31 3.61 -7.47
CA ILE A 87 9.33 4.02 -6.06
C ILE A 87 9.54 5.53 -6.04
N TRP A 88 8.77 6.25 -5.22
CA TRP A 88 8.94 7.69 -5.07
C TRP A 88 10.32 8.02 -4.50
N THR A 89 11.05 8.93 -5.17
CA THR A 89 12.30 9.52 -4.70
C THR A 89 12.21 11.05 -4.82
N GLU A 90 13.06 11.77 -4.08
CA GLU A 90 13.11 13.24 -4.16
C GLU A 90 13.58 13.74 -5.53
N GLU A 91 14.47 12.99 -6.19
CA GLU A 91 14.90 13.24 -7.57
C GLU A 91 13.72 13.09 -8.54
N ASP A 92 13.00 11.97 -8.48
CA ASP A 92 11.83 11.73 -9.33
C ASP A 92 10.74 12.78 -9.12
N SER A 93 10.50 13.17 -7.86
CA SER A 93 9.54 14.23 -7.51
C SER A 93 9.94 15.58 -8.12
N SER A 94 11.23 15.93 -8.06
CA SER A 94 11.77 17.16 -8.63
C SER A 94 11.65 17.18 -10.16
N LEU A 95 12.04 16.10 -10.82
CA LEU A 95 11.91 15.94 -12.28
C LEU A 95 10.45 15.99 -12.73
N GLN A 96 9.57 15.30 -12.01
CA GLN A 96 8.14 15.34 -12.25
C GLN A 96 7.59 16.76 -12.12
N LYS A 97 7.99 17.52 -11.10
CA LYS A 97 7.51 18.89 -10.90
C LYS A 97 7.86 19.78 -12.10
N ILE A 98 9.10 19.68 -12.60
CA ILE A 98 9.55 20.39 -13.81
C ILE A 98 8.69 20.01 -15.02
N GLN A 99 8.39 18.71 -15.19
CA GLN A 99 7.53 18.23 -16.28
C GLN A 99 6.09 18.73 -16.12
N SER A 100 5.53 18.66 -14.92
CA SER A 100 4.16 19.11 -14.63
C SER A 100 3.99 20.60 -14.93
N GLU A 101 4.98 21.43 -14.54
CA GLU A 101 4.98 22.87 -14.86
C GLU A 101 5.06 23.12 -16.37
N LYS A 102 5.91 22.36 -17.08
CA LYS A 102 6.06 22.48 -18.54
C LYS A 102 4.79 22.11 -19.32
N PHE A 103 4.05 21.11 -18.86
CA PHE A 103 2.88 20.57 -19.56
C PHE A 103 1.55 20.95 -18.91
N TYR A 104 1.55 21.86 -17.93
CA TYR A 104 0.36 22.30 -17.19
C TYR A 104 -0.42 21.15 -16.53
N LEU A 105 0.29 20.14 -16.03
CA LEU A 105 -0.25 19.01 -15.28
C LEU A 105 -0.36 19.37 -13.79
N PRO A 106 -1.22 18.70 -13.01
CA PRO A 106 -1.28 18.90 -11.57
C PRO A 106 0.06 18.56 -10.91
N THR A 107 0.47 19.40 -9.96
CA THR A 107 1.63 19.15 -9.10
C THR A 107 1.25 18.20 -7.96
N LEU A 108 1.93 17.07 -7.86
CA LEU A 108 1.76 16.08 -6.79
C LEU A 108 3.02 16.09 -5.92
N GLN A 109 2.87 16.01 -4.60
CA GLN A 109 4.00 16.12 -3.65
C GLN A 109 4.39 14.75 -3.07
N ASN A 110 3.40 13.92 -2.76
CA ASN A 110 3.56 12.68 -2.02
C ASN A 110 3.61 11.43 -2.90
N ILE A 111 3.21 11.55 -4.17
CA ILE A 111 3.13 10.43 -5.12
C ILE A 111 3.62 10.83 -6.50
N LEU A 112 3.99 9.82 -7.28
CA LEU A 112 4.34 10.00 -8.68
C LEU A 112 3.07 10.07 -9.55
N TYR A 113 3.23 10.68 -10.72
CA TYR A 113 2.16 10.83 -11.68
C TYR A 113 1.79 9.46 -12.27
N PRO A 114 0.49 9.12 -12.40
CA PRO A 114 0.10 7.81 -12.85
C PRO A 114 0.35 7.64 -14.34
N ARG A 115 0.92 6.49 -14.72
CA ARG A 115 0.99 6.06 -16.12
C ARG A 115 -0.37 5.54 -16.58
N PHE A 116 -0.87 6.14 -17.65
CA PHE A 116 -2.22 5.89 -18.15
C PHE A 116 -2.36 4.56 -18.90
N SER A 117 -1.42 4.21 -19.78
CA SER A 117 -1.59 3.14 -20.77
C SER A 117 -1.89 1.77 -20.14
N ALA A 118 -1.12 1.37 -19.12
CA ALA A 118 -1.32 0.08 -18.45
C ALA A 118 -2.69 0.01 -17.73
N PHE A 119 -3.07 1.11 -17.06
CA PHE A 119 -4.36 1.21 -16.39
C PHE A 119 -5.52 1.14 -17.40
N TYR A 120 -5.42 1.88 -18.50
CA TYR A 120 -6.40 1.89 -19.57
C TYR A 120 -6.61 0.51 -20.19
N ASN A 121 -5.53 -0.20 -20.55
CA ASN A 121 -5.61 -1.54 -21.16
C ASN A 121 -6.39 -2.53 -20.27
N VAL A 122 -6.14 -2.49 -18.96
CA VAL A 122 -6.79 -3.38 -18.00
C VAL A 122 -8.25 -2.98 -17.80
N VAL A 123 -8.51 -1.72 -17.47
CA VAL A 123 -9.87 -1.25 -17.19
C VAL A 123 -10.77 -1.34 -18.41
N SER A 124 -10.29 -0.98 -19.60
CA SER A 124 -11.09 -1.08 -20.83
C SER A 124 -11.49 -2.53 -21.15
N THR A 125 -10.61 -3.49 -20.85
CA THR A 125 -10.90 -4.92 -21.05
C THR A 125 -11.85 -5.46 -19.97
N LEU A 126 -11.61 -5.14 -18.70
CA LEU A 126 -12.38 -5.67 -17.57
C LEU A 126 -13.76 -5.01 -17.39
N ASN A 127 -13.91 -3.73 -17.76
CA ASN A 127 -15.17 -2.99 -17.68
C ASN A 127 -16.10 -3.27 -18.87
N SER A 128 -15.75 -4.23 -19.73
CA SER A 128 -16.66 -4.72 -20.77
C SER A 128 -17.82 -5.47 -20.14
N LYS A 129 -19.05 -5.23 -20.63
CA LYS A 129 -20.28 -5.94 -20.21
C LYS A 129 -20.18 -7.47 -20.38
N GLU A 130 -19.25 -7.92 -21.22
CA GLU A 130 -18.95 -9.33 -21.45
C GLU A 130 -18.36 -10.03 -20.21
N TYR A 131 -17.82 -9.30 -19.23
CA TYR A 131 -17.11 -9.86 -18.08
C TYR A 131 -17.70 -9.39 -16.74
N SER A 132 -18.78 -10.03 -16.29
CA SER A 132 -19.47 -9.73 -15.03
C SER A 132 -18.75 -10.16 -13.74
N LYS A 133 -17.52 -10.66 -13.84
CA LYS A 133 -16.77 -11.20 -12.68
C LYS A 133 -16.02 -10.12 -11.90
N PHE A 134 -15.59 -9.07 -12.56
CA PHE A 134 -14.80 -8.00 -11.95
C PHE A 134 -15.69 -6.82 -11.61
N ASN A 135 -16.05 -6.70 -10.33
CA ASN A 135 -17.04 -5.72 -9.90
C ASN A 135 -16.41 -4.53 -9.17
N GLN A 136 -15.22 -4.74 -8.60
CA GLN A 136 -14.61 -3.82 -7.66
C GLN A 136 -13.15 -3.53 -8.03
N LEU A 137 -12.80 -2.26 -7.94
CA LEU A 137 -11.45 -1.72 -7.99
C LEU A 137 -11.06 -1.34 -6.56
N TYR A 138 -9.95 -1.87 -6.09
CA TYR A 138 -9.39 -1.52 -4.79
C TYR A 138 -8.16 -0.63 -5.01
N ASP A 139 -8.21 0.57 -4.45
CA ASP A 139 -7.09 1.48 -4.35
C ASP A 139 -6.47 1.30 -2.97
N VAL A 140 -5.21 0.88 -2.95
CA VAL A 140 -4.47 0.55 -1.73
C VAL A 140 -3.34 1.56 -1.56
N SER A 141 -3.26 2.13 -0.38
CA SER A 141 -2.13 2.95 0.08
C SER A 141 -1.50 2.29 1.29
N VAL A 142 -0.18 2.24 1.31
CA VAL A 142 0.60 1.68 2.41
C VAL A 142 1.55 2.75 2.90
N LEU A 143 1.55 3.01 4.20
CA LEU A 143 2.47 3.91 4.87
C LEU A 143 3.26 3.13 5.91
N TYR A 144 4.56 3.39 5.97
CA TYR A 144 5.46 2.77 6.94
C TYR A 144 5.87 3.80 7.97
N GLU A 145 5.82 3.39 9.23
CA GLU A 145 6.24 4.21 10.37
C GLU A 145 7.33 3.44 11.12
N SER A 146 8.50 4.06 11.24
CA SER A 146 9.59 3.57 12.09
C SER A 146 9.79 4.54 13.25
N LYS A 147 9.92 3.98 14.46
CA LYS A 147 10.27 4.74 15.65
C LYS A 147 11.76 4.61 15.90
N THR A 148 12.50 5.69 15.67
CA THR A 148 13.92 5.71 16.06
C THR A 148 13.98 5.93 17.57
N THR A 149 14.18 4.85 18.32
CA THR A 149 14.49 4.95 19.75
C THR A 149 15.91 5.52 19.84
N GLY A 150 16.05 6.79 20.21
CA GLY A 150 17.34 7.46 20.22
C GLY A 150 18.32 6.86 21.25
N THR A 151 19.15 5.92 20.83
CA THR A 151 20.40 5.60 21.51
C THR A 151 21.45 6.61 21.03
N MET A 152 21.66 7.66 21.80
CA MET A 152 22.75 8.62 21.57
C MET A 152 24.10 7.91 21.79
N THR A 153 24.71 7.36 20.75
CA THR A 153 26.13 6.97 20.80
C THR A 153 26.97 8.24 20.69
N LEU A 154 27.40 8.76 21.84
CA LEU A 154 28.39 9.84 21.91
C LEU A 154 29.73 9.31 21.37
N THR A 155 30.00 9.46 20.07
CA THR A 155 31.38 9.38 19.58
C THR A 155 32.06 10.70 19.90
N ASN A 156 32.77 10.68 21.02
CA ASN A 156 33.58 11.78 21.52
C ASN A 156 34.69 12.12 20.50
N LYS A 157 34.51 13.21 19.75
CA LYS A 157 35.62 14.00 19.18
C LYS A 157 35.33 15.47 19.44
N GLN A 158 35.70 15.92 20.63
CA GLN A 158 35.90 17.34 20.92
C GLN A 158 37.15 17.84 20.16
N PRO A 159 37.16 19.13 19.79
CA PRO A 159 38.12 20.01 20.43
C PRO A 159 37.42 21.14 21.17
N ALA A 160 38.07 21.56 22.26
CA ALA A 160 37.62 22.53 23.22
C ALA A 160 37.53 23.95 22.65
N SER A 161 36.48 24.69 23.02
CA SER A 161 36.61 25.97 23.75
C SER A 161 35.24 26.62 24.00
N GLU A 162 34.97 26.80 25.29
CA GLU A 162 34.29 27.94 25.91
C GLU A 162 32.76 28.11 25.85
N SER A 163 32.27 28.52 27.00
CA SER A 163 30.95 28.34 27.58
C SER A 163 30.10 29.60 27.52
N ILE A 164 28.83 29.47 27.13
CA ILE A 164 27.76 30.34 27.63
C ILE A 164 26.56 29.47 28.00
N ALA A 165 26.11 29.65 29.25
CA ALA A 165 25.10 28.85 29.92
C ALA A 165 23.72 28.91 29.26
N ILE A 166 23.11 27.74 29.06
CA ILE A 166 21.66 27.58 28.88
C ILE A 166 21.19 26.50 29.86
N SER A 167 20.12 26.83 30.56
CA SER A 167 19.45 26.14 31.66
C SER A 167 19.08 24.67 31.40
N PRO A 168 19.07 23.79 32.43
CA PRO A 168 18.83 22.37 32.26
C PRO A 168 17.42 21.96 32.71
N LEU A 169 16.37 22.07 31.87
CA LEU A 169 15.10 21.34 32.14
C LEU A 169 14.04 21.30 31.01
N GLN A 170 14.36 21.05 29.73
CA GLN A 170 13.28 20.69 28.76
C GLN A 170 13.79 20.06 27.46
N LYS A 171 14.56 18.97 27.54
CA LYS A 171 14.74 18.08 26.38
C LYS A 171 13.83 16.87 26.60
N SER A 172 12.54 17.06 26.34
CA SER A 172 11.60 15.96 26.22
C SER A 172 12.15 14.95 25.22
N LEU A 173 12.05 13.66 25.53
CA LEU A 173 12.32 12.57 24.60
C LEU A 173 11.39 12.72 23.38
N ASN A 174 11.80 13.50 22.40
CA ASN A 174 11.14 13.55 21.11
C ASN A 174 11.71 12.36 20.32
N SER A 175 11.04 11.21 20.40
CA SER A 175 11.25 10.14 19.43
C SER A 175 10.86 10.68 18.06
N GLU A 176 11.84 10.97 17.21
CA GLU A 176 11.57 11.40 15.83
C GLU A 176 10.87 10.24 15.09
N MET A 177 9.65 10.51 14.62
CA MET A 177 8.86 9.57 13.82
C MET A 177 9.32 9.65 12.37
N ASN A 178 9.82 8.54 11.82
CA ASN A 178 10.28 8.46 10.44
C ASN A 178 9.23 7.77 9.57
N LEU A 179 8.64 8.53 8.63
CA LEU A 179 7.66 8.05 7.64
C LEU A 179 8.33 7.74 6.29
N VAL A 180 9.37 6.91 6.33
CA VAL A 180 10.16 6.54 5.14
C VAL A 180 9.83 5.11 4.74
N SER A 181 9.70 4.88 3.43
CA SER A 181 9.54 3.53 2.87
C SER A 181 10.80 2.70 3.15
N PRO A 182 10.72 1.62 3.96
CA PRO A 182 11.88 0.82 4.31
C PRO A 182 12.31 -0.04 3.11
N SER A 183 13.61 -0.28 2.99
CA SER A 183 14.10 -1.32 2.08
C SER A 183 13.71 -2.71 2.61
N LEU A 184 13.79 -3.73 1.75
CA LEU A 184 13.59 -5.11 2.21
C LEU A 184 14.57 -5.47 3.34
N LEU A 185 15.82 -5.01 3.24
CA LEU A 185 16.83 -5.27 4.28
C LEU A 185 16.43 -4.62 5.60
N ASP A 186 15.91 -3.39 5.58
CA ASP A 186 15.43 -2.70 6.79
C ASP A 186 14.25 -3.43 7.43
N ILE A 187 13.33 -3.97 6.62
CA ILE A 187 12.20 -4.77 7.14
C ILE A 187 12.72 -6.02 7.87
N PHE A 188 13.74 -6.69 7.36
CA PHE A 188 14.26 -7.93 7.95
C PHE A 188 15.30 -7.70 9.05
N SER A 189 15.96 -6.54 9.08
CA SER A 189 17.14 -6.28 9.92
C SER A 189 16.93 -5.15 10.93
N SER A 190 15.78 -4.48 10.92
CA SER A 190 15.51 -3.40 11.88
C SER A 190 15.37 -3.93 13.30
N GLU A 191 16.08 -3.27 14.22
CA GLU A 191 15.95 -3.52 15.67
C GLU A 191 14.66 -2.87 16.23
N ASN A 192 14.20 -1.79 15.60
CA ASN A 192 12.99 -1.08 15.99
C ASN A 192 11.77 -1.63 15.24
N PRO A 193 10.60 -1.74 15.89
CA PRO A 193 9.39 -2.19 15.23
C PRO A 193 8.95 -1.19 14.15
N ILE A 194 8.71 -1.71 12.93
CA ILE A 194 8.10 -0.96 11.83
C ILE A 194 6.58 -1.21 11.85
N THR A 195 5.81 -0.15 12.03
CA THR A 195 4.34 -0.19 11.92
C THR A 195 3.93 0.02 10.47
N VAL A 196 3.12 -0.89 9.93
CA VAL A 196 2.59 -0.79 8.56
C VAL A 196 1.12 -0.37 8.62
N HIS A 197 0.84 0.83 8.15
CA HIS A 197 -0.52 1.36 8.04
C HIS A 197 -1.04 1.09 6.63
N ILE A 198 -2.19 0.42 6.52
CA ILE A 198 -2.78 0.06 5.23
C ILE A 198 -4.16 0.72 5.13
N HIS A 199 -4.32 1.56 4.11
CA HIS A 199 -5.61 2.17 3.77
C HIS A 199 -6.11 1.58 2.44
N VAL A 200 -7.38 1.17 2.43
CA VAL A 200 -8.02 0.55 1.26
C VAL A 200 -9.30 1.29 0.90
N LYS A 201 -9.32 1.94 -0.27
CA LYS A 201 -10.49 2.59 -0.85
C LYS A 201 -11.10 1.70 -1.92
N SER A 202 -12.39 1.40 -1.78
CA SER A 202 -13.10 0.48 -2.67
C SER A 202 -13.99 1.28 -3.63
N LYS A 203 -13.83 1.09 -4.94
CA LYS A 203 -14.64 1.73 -5.99
C LYS A 203 -15.26 0.66 -6.90
N ARG A 204 -16.54 0.81 -7.28
CA ARG A 204 -17.14 -0.10 -8.27
C ARG A 204 -16.48 0.09 -9.62
N LEU A 205 -16.06 -1.00 -10.27
CA LEU A 205 -15.38 -0.94 -11.58
C LEU A 205 -16.27 -0.30 -12.65
N LEU A 206 -17.58 -0.58 -12.60
CA LEU A 206 -18.59 0.02 -13.49
C LEU A 206 -18.70 1.56 -13.38
N ARG A 207 -18.22 2.16 -12.29
CA ARG A 207 -18.18 3.63 -12.12
C ARG A 207 -16.98 4.27 -12.82
N VAL A 208 -15.98 3.47 -13.19
CA VAL A 208 -14.85 3.97 -13.97
C VAL A 208 -15.35 4.24 -15.38
N PRO A 209 -15.03 5.41 -15.98
CA PRO A 209 -15.43 5.71 -17.35
C PRO A 209 -14.95 4.65 -18.35
N THR A 210 -15.56 4.60 -19.53
CA THR A 210 -15.16 3.67 -20.60
C THR A 210 -14.40 4.36 -21.73
N LYS A 211 -14.70 5.65 -21.97
CA LYS A 211 -14.01 6.45 -22.99
C LYS A 211 -12.62 6.83 -22.52
N ARG A 212 -11.61 6.65 -23.39
CA ARG A 212 -10.19 6.94 -23.14
C ARG A 212 -9.95 8.27 -22.41
N SER A 213 -10.33 9.38 -23.03
CA SER A 213 -10.12 10.72 -22.47
C SER A 213 -10.78 10.93 -21.10
N LYS A 214 -11.91 10.25 -20.85
CA LYS A 214 -12.59 10.29 -19.56
C LYS A 214 -11.87 9.45 -18.50
N ILE A 215 -11.30 8.31 -18.87
CA ILE A 215 -10.52 7.47 -17.94
C ILE A 215 -9.25 8.22 -17.53
N GLU A 216 -8.57 8.86 -18.48
CA GLU A 216 -7.35 9.61 -18.23
C GLU A 216 -7.59 10.74 -17.22
N LYS A 217 -8.57 11.59 -17.49
CA LYS A 217 -8.97 12.65 -16.56
C LYS A 217 -9.48 12.11 -15.21
N TRP A 218 -10.17 10.98 -15.22
CA TRP A 218 -10.64 10.34 -13.98
C TRP A 218 -9.48 9.80 -13.13
N LEU A 219 -8.45 9.24 -13.78
CA LEU A 219 -7.26 8.72 -13.14
C LEU A 219 -6.45 9.86 -12.53
N GLU A 220 -6.21 10.92 -13.30
CA GLU A 220 -5.54 12.15 -12.84
C GLU A 220 -6.24 12.75 -11.61
N ASN A 221 -7.56 12.97 -11.69
CA ASN A 221 -8.34 13.48 -10.55
C ASN A 221 -8.26 12.55 -9.32
N THR A 222 -8.29 11.23 -9.54
CA THR A 222 -8.14 10.26 -8.46
C THR A 222 -6.76 10.37 -7.80
N TRP A 223 -5.70 10.63 -8.57
CA TRP A 223 -4.35 10.83 -8.04
C TRP A 223 -4.24 12.14 -7.26
N VAL A 224 -4.83 13.23 -7.75
CA VAL A 224 -4.88 14.50 -7.00
C VAL A 224 -5.62 14.35 -5.68
N GLU A 225 -6.75 13.64 -5.65
CA GLU A 225 -7.45 13.33 -4.40
C GLU A 225 -6.59 12.48 -3.46
N LYS A 226 -5.88 11.49 -4.01
CA LYS A 226 -5.03 10.58 -3.26
C LYS A 226 -3.84 11.30 -2.64
N ASP A 227 -3.18 12.19 -3.38
CA ASP A 227 -2.06 13.00 -2.91
C ASP A 227 -2.45 13.86 -1.69
N LYS A 228 -3.59 14.55 -1.77
CA LYS A 228 -4.14 15.33 -0.65
C LYS A 228 -4.49 14.45 0.56
N PHE A 229 -5.06 13.28 0.31
CA PHE A 229 -5.36 12.31 1.37
C PHE A 229 -4.09 11.84 2.06
N LEU A 230 -3.02 11.53 1.31
CA LEU A 230 -1.76 11.08 1.88
C LEU A 230 -1.12 12.15 2.75
N GLU A 231 -1.18 13.43 2.34
CA GLU A 231 -0.72 14.55 3.17
C GLU A 231 -1.45 14.59 4.52
N GLN A 232 -2.78 14.51 4.48
CA GLN A 232 -3.61 14.51 5.69
C GLN A 232 -3.34 13.29 6.58
N TRP A 233 -3.18 12.12 5.96
CA TRP A 233 -2.96 10.86 6.66
C TRP A 233 -1.59 10.81 7.33
N LYS A 234 -0.55 11.32 6.65
CA LYS A 234 0.78 11.52 7.25
C LYS A 234 0.70 12.46 8.45
N ALA A 235 0.01 13.59 8.32
CA ALA A 235 -0.16 14.55 9.41
C ALA A 235 -0.97 13.99 10.60
N GLU A 236 -1.93 13.10 10.36
CA GLU A 236 -2.69 12.42 11.41
C GLU A 236 -1.80 11.47 12.22
N ILE A 237 -1.00 10.65 11.53
CA ILE A 237 -0.12 9.66 12.16
C ILE A 237 1.02 10.32 12.94
N SER A 238 1.51 11.47 12.48
CA SER A 238 2.57 12.23 13.16
C SER A 238 2.10 12.92 14.44
N LYS A 239 0.79 12.95 14.76
CA LYS A 239 0.32 13.56 16.02
C LYS A 239 0.68 12.66 17.20
N PRO A 240 1.29 13.20 18.27
CA PRO A 240 1.55 12.42 19.48
C PRO A 240 0.20 11.96 20.05
N THR A 241 -0.01 10.65 20.07
CA THR A 241 -1.19 10.06 20.69
C THR A 241 -1.09 10.29 22.19
N VAL A 242 -1.77 11.32 22.71
CA VAL A 242 -1.96 11.50 24.15
C VAL A 242 -2.88 10.38 24.61
N SER A 243 -2.30 9.27 25.08
CA SER A 243 -3.05 8.20 25.71
C SER A 243 -3.58 8.69 27.06
N VAL A 244 -4.80 9.23 27.08
CA VAL A 244 -5.53 9.46 28.32
C VAL A 244 -6.03 8.11 28.82
N TYR A 245 -5.22 7.44 29.65
CA TYR A 245 -5.71 6.30 30.42
C TYR A 245 -6.63 6.81 31.54
N ASN A 246 -7.93 6.94 31.24
CA ASN A 246 -8.94 7.03 32.29
C ASN A 246 -9.15 5.63 32.87
N CYS A 247 -8.34 5.27 33.87
CA CYS A 247 -8.58 4.10 34.69
C CYS A 247 -9.79 4.39 35.60
N LYS A 248 -11.01 4.04 35.14
CA LYS A 248 -12.16 3.90 36.02
C LYS A 248 -12.03 2.56 36.74
N THR A 249 -11.46 2.58 37.93
CA THR A 249 -11.47 1.44 38.85
C THR A 249 -12.91 1.17 39.26
N SER A 250 -13.57 0.19 38.64
CA SER A 250 -14.81 -0.39 39.16
C SER A 250 -14.46 -1.22 40.38
N GLN A 251 -14.75 -0.71 41.57
CA GLN A 251 -14.71 -1.50 42.81
C GLN A 251 -15.83 -2.56 42.74
N ASN A 252 -15.50 -3.77 42.29
CA ASN A 252 -16.36 -4.93 42.51
C ASN A 252 -16.05 -5.47 43.91
N SER A 253 -16.88 -5.11 44.89
CA SER A 253 -16.89 -5.71 46.21
C SER A 253 -17.41 -7.16 46.13
N ILE A 254 -16.66 -8.07 46.73
CA ILE A 254 -17.00 -9.49 46.87
C ILE A 254 -18.06 -9.63 47.98
N PRO A 255 -19.19 -10.33 47.78
CA PRO A 255 -20.15 -10.55 48.86
C PRO A 255 -19.63 -11.61 49.85
N PRO A 256 -19.92 -11.48 51.16
CA PRO A 256 -19.42 -12.41 52.17
C PRO A 256 -20.12 -13.77 52.10
N ILE A 257 -19.31 -14.81 52.27
CA ILE A 257 -19.73 -16.22 52.36
C ILE A 257 -20.51 -16.41 53.66
N LYS A 258 -21.76 -16.88 53.57
CA LYS A 258 -22.54 -17.32 54.72
C LYS A 258 -22.10 -18.74 55.12
N THR A 259 -21.42 -18.86 56.24
CA THR A 259 -21.23 -20.15 56.92
C THR A 259 -22.49 -20.49 57.70
N GLY A 260 -23.23 -21.49 57.23
CA GLY A 260 -24.29 -22.13 58.02
C GLY A 260 -23.68 -23.15 58.97
N VAL A 261 -23.96 -23.00 60.26
CA VAL A 261 -23.81 -24.07 61.26
C VAL A 261 -25.21 -24.37 61.77
N GLU A 262 -25.66 -25.59 61.54
CA GLU A 262 -26.87 -26.18 62.10
C GLU A 262 -26.86 -26.14 63.63
N LYS A 263 -28.02 -25.85 64.21
CA LYS A 263 -28.68 -26.67 65.24
C LYS A 263 -30.15 -26.28 65.38
#